data_AF-A0A7J3XY23-F1
#
_entry.id   AF-A0A7J3XY23-F1
#
_cell.length_a   1.000
_cell.length_b   1.000
_cell.length_c   1.000
_cell.angle_alpha   90.00
_cell.angle_beta   90.00
_cell.angle_gamma   90.00
#
_symmetry.space_group_name_H-M   'P 1'
#
loop_
_entity.id
_entity.type
_entity.pdbx_description
1 polymer ?
#
loop_
_entity_poly.entity_id
_entity_poly.type
_entity_poly.pdbx_seq_one_letter_code
_entity_poly.pdbx_strand_id
1 'polypeptide(L)'
;MTYGLTHDEALKRVEGDAVELLTSELEKIVKYSPKRYVAILQAISLGLKSWSEIKHFAEGVAGDIPDNRFNSLLQNLVKYSFIERTEKGEYRPIENLLPKAVKILRSKYKT
;
A
#
# COMPACT_ATOMS: atom_id res chain seq x y z
N MET A 1 -32.42 -25.86 8.63
CA MET A 1 -31.38 -25.75 7.59
C MET A 1 -30.31 -24.79 8.06
N THR A 2 -29.18 -25.28 8.56
CA THR A 2 -28.02 -24.45 8.85
C THR A 2 -27.15 -24.41 7.59
N TYR A 3 -27.40 -23.46 6.69
CA TYR A 3 -26.43 -23.16 5.65
C TYR A 3 -25.30 -22.34 6.28
N GLY A 4 -24.42 -23.04 7.01
CA GLY A 4 -23.13 -22.50 7.37
C GLY A 4 -22.29 -22.36 6.10
N LEU A 5 -21.59 -21.23 5.96
CA LEU A 5 -20.55 -21.08 4.94
C LEU A 5 -19.60 -22.28 5.03
N THR A 6 -19.16 -22.79 3.88
CA THR A 6 -18.02 -23.70 3.87
C THR A 6 -16.80 -22.99 4.48
N HIS A 7 -15.85 -23.76 5.00
CA HIS A 7 -14.64 -23.20 5.61
C HIS A 7 -13.94 -22.20 4.67
N ASP A 8 -13.84 -22.53 3.39
CA ASP A 8 -13.22 -21.69 2.36
C ASP A 8 -14.00 -20.40 2.11
N GLU A 9 -15.34 -20.46 2.08
CA GLU A 9 -16.17 -19.28 1.90
C GLU A 9 -16.09 -18.34 3.11
N ALA A 10 -16.05 -18.90 4.33
CA ALA A 10 -15.84 -18.13 5.54
C ALA A 10 -14.48 -17.43 5.54
N LEU A 11 -13.42 -18.13 5.14
CA LEU A 11 -12.07 -17.58 5.05
C LEU A 11 -11.99 -16.45 4.00
N LYS A 12 -12.56 -16.66 2.81
CA LYS A 12 -12.61 -15.65 1.75
C LYS A 12 -13.36 -14.40 2.18
N ARG A 13 -14.45 -14.56 2.93
CA ARG A 13 -15.22 -13.43 3.45
C ARG A 13 -14.41 -12.59 4.43
N VAL A 14 -13.79 -13.24 5.42
CA VAL A 14 -12.95 -12.56 6.42
C VAL A 14 -11.77 -11.85 5.76
N GLU A 15 -11.12 -12.50 4.79
CA GLU A 15 -10.04 -11.86 4.04
C GLU A 15 -10.54 -10.65 3.23
N GLY A 16 -11.71 -10.76 2.59
CA GLY A 16 -12.35 -9.67 1.87
C GLY A 16 -12.62 -8.47 2.77
N ASP A 17 -13.24 -8.70 3.93
CA ASP A 17 -13.55 -7.67 4.93
C ASP A 17 -12.27 -6.98 5.44
N ALA A 18 -11.20 -7.75 5.68
CA ALA A 18 -9.90 -7.22 6.10
C ALA A 18 -9.24 -6.35 5.02
N VAL A 19 -9.30 -6.77 3.75
CA VAL A 19 -8.78 -6.00 2.62
C VAL A 19 -9.57 -4.70 2.43
N GLU A 20 -10.90 -4.74 2.57
CA GLU A 20 -11.75 -3.56 2.47
C GLU A 20 -11.42 -2.55 3.56
N LEU A 21 -11.29 -3.02 4.81
CA LEU A 21 -10.91 -2.18 5.94
C LEU A 21 -9.55 -1.52 5.71
N LEU A 22 -8.52 -2.31 5.37
CA LEU A 22 -7.17 -1.80 5.08
C LEU A 22 -7.17 -0.78 3.94
N THR A 23 -7.95 -1.04 2.88
CA THR A 23 -8.09 -0.13 1.74
C THR A 23 -8.70 1.20 2.17
N SER A 24 -9.75 1.16 2.99
CA SER A 24 -10.42 2.37 3.48
C SER A 24 -9.51 3.23 4.38
N GLU A 25 -8.66 2.61 5.19
CA GLU A 25 -7.68 3.31 6.03
C GLU A 25 -6.55 3.94 5.19
N LEU A 26 -6.00 3.18 4.23
CA LEU A 26 -5.02 3.72 3.28
C LEU A 26 -5.57 4.90 2.50
N GLU A 27 -6.83 4.83 2.08
CA GLU A 27 -7.46 5.88 1.28
C GLU A 27 -7.45 7.25 2.00
N LYS A 28 -7.57 7.26 3.34
CA LYS A 28 -7.53 8.49 4.15
C LYS A 28 -6.25 9.30 3.93
N ILE A 29 -5.12 8.64 3.69
CA ILE A 29 -3.85 9.32 3.40
C ILE A 29 -3.56 9.43 1.90
N VAL A 30 -3.94 8.42 1.12
CA VAL A 30 -3.66 8.34 -0.32
C VAL A 30 -4.35 9.49 -1.06
N LYS A 31 -5.56 9.88 -0.64
CA LYS A 31 -6.36 10.95 -1.28
C LYS A 31 -5.62 12.29 -1.43
N TYR A 32 -4.63 12.59 -0.58
CA TYR A 32 -3.88 13.84 -0.64
C TYR A 32 -2.81 13.88 -1.74
N SER A 33 -2.31 12.73 -2.19
CA SER A 33 -1.42 12.63 -3.34
C SER A 33 -1.55 11.27 -4.01
N PRO A 34 -2.69 10.99 -4.66
CA PRO A 34 -3.08 9.62 -5.00
C PRO A 34 -2.07 8.91 -5.89
N LYS A 35 -1.65 9.55 -7.00
CA LYS A 35 -0.68 8.98 -7.93
C LYS A 35 0.64 8.60 -7.25
N ARG A 36 1.19 9.49 -6.42
CA ARG A 36 2.48 9.29 -5.76
C ARG A 36 2.42 8.24 -4.66
N TYR A 37 1.41 8.30 -3.79
CA TYR A 37 1.26 7.28 -2.74
C TYR A 37 1.01 5.89 -3.32
N VAL A 38 0.13 5.77 -4.33
CA VAL A 38 -0.13 4.49 -4.99
C VAL A 38 1.15 3.96 -5.65
N ALA A 39 1.94 4.81 -6.31
CA ALA A 39 3.20 4.39 -6.92
C ALA A 39 4.24 3.91 -5.88
N ILE A 40 4.37 4.62 -4.74
CA ILE A 40 5.25 4.21 -3.63
C ILE A 40 4.80 2.85 -3.04
N LEU A 41 3.51 2.72 -2.73
CA LEU A 41 2.96 1.48 -2.19
C LEU A 41 3.07 0.33 -3.19
N GLN A 42 2.93 0.60 -4.49
CA GLN A 42 3.14 -0.37 -5.55
C GLN A 42 4.59 -0.84 -5.62
N ALA A 43 5.56 0.07 -5.58
CA ALA A 43 6.99 -0.28 -5.52
C ALA A 43 7.29 -1.23 -4.36
N ILE A 44 6.83 -0.89 -3.15
CA ILE A 44 7.05 -1.71 -1.95
C ILE A 44 6.33 -3.07 -2.07
N SER A 45 5.11 -3.09 -2.62
CA SER A 45 4.37 -4.34 -2.87
C SER A 45 5.05 -5.26 -3.90
N LEU A 46 5.87 -4.70 -4.79
CA LEU A 46 6.72 -5.44 -5.74
C LEU A 46 8.04 -5.91 -5.11
N GLY A 47 8.29 -5.58 -3.83
CA GLY A 47 9.49 -5.99 -3.13
C GLY A 47 10.68 -5.05 -3.29
N LEU A 48 10.48 -3.82 -3.80
CA LEU A 48 11.51 -2.78 -3.76
C LEU A 48 11.65 -2.29 -2.32
N LYS A 49 12.88 -2.31 -1.80
CA LYS A 49 13.15 -2.15 -0.36
C LYS A 49 13.92 -0.90 -0.04
N SER A 50 14.81 -0.44 -0.91
CA SER A 50 15.61 0.76 -0.64
C SER A 50 14.88 2.03 -1.04
N TRP A 51 15.24 3.12 -0.38
CA TRP A 51 14.70 4.45 -0.67
C TRP A 51 14.84 4.82 -2.16
N SER A 52 16.02 4.59 -2.73
CA SER A 52 16.35 4.94 -4.11
C SER A 52 15.57 4.11 -5.13
N GLU A 53 15.43 2.80 -4.92
CA GLU A 53 14.63 1.94 -5.79
C GLU A 53 13.15 2.34 -5.78
N ILE A 54 12.59 2.56 -4.59
CA ILE A 54 11.19 2.95 -4.43
C ILE A 54 10.95 4.32 -5.09
N LYS A 55 11.86 5.27 -4.90
CA LYS A 55 11.77 6.60 -5.52
C LYS A 55 11.84 6.52 -7.04
N HIS A 56 12.83 5.81 -7.56
CA HIS A 56 13.01 5.66 -9.01
C HIS A 56 11.77 5.05 -9.68
N PHE A 57 11.20 4.00 -9.08
CA PHE A 57 9.94 3.43 -9.54
C PHE A 57 8.78 4.43 -9.46
N ALA A 58 8.65 5.11 -8.32
CA ALA A 58 7.56 6.04 -8.09
C ALA A 58 7.59 7.22 -9.08
N GLU A 59 8.77 7.74 -9.39
CA GLU A 59 8.98 8.79 -10.39
C GLU A 59 8.64 8.31 -11.81
N GLY A 60 9.00 7.06 -12.14
CA GLY A 60 8.63 6.45 -13.42
C GLY A 60 7.11 6.31 -13.63
N VAL A 61 6.34 6.20 -12.55
CA VAL A 61 4.87 6.05 -12.59
C VAL A 61 4.13 7.37 -12.41
N ALA A 62 4.57 8.22 -11.49
CA ALA A 62 3.85 9.42 -11.06
C ALA A 62 4.47 10.75 -11.52
N GLY A 63 5.56 10.69 -12.29
CA GLY A 63 6.38 11.85 -12.65
C GLY A 63 7.29 12.30 -11.51
N ASP A 64 8.06 13.37 -11.74
CA ASP A 64 9.07 13.87 -10.81
C ASP A 64 8.53 14.08 -9.38
N ILE A 65 9.31 13.63 -8.39
CA ILE A 65 9.00 13.74 -6.97
C ILE A 65 10.23 14.29 -6.25
N PRO A 66 10.21 15.57 -5.83
CA PRO A 66 11.28 16.14 -5.03
C PRO A 66 11.59 15.30 -3.78
N ASP A 67 12.87 15.14 -3.44
CA ASP A 67 13.32 14.26 -2.35
C ASP A 67 12.64 14.55 -1.01
N ASN A 68 12.46 15.84 -0.68
CA ASN A 68 11.76 16.26 0.53
C ASN A 68 10.29 15.79 0.55
N ARG A 69 9.63 15.83 -0.61
CA ARG A 69 8.26 15.38 -0.79
C ARG A 69 8.18 13.88 -0.71
N PHE A 70 9.03 13.16 -1.42
CA PHE A 70 9.10 11.70 -1.37
C PHE A 70 9.33 11.20 0.06
N ASN A 71 10.30 11.80 0.77
CA ASN A 71 10.54 11.52 2.19
C ASN A 71 9.31 11.74 3.04
N SER A 72 8.60 12.85 2.85
CA SER A 72 7.39 13.13 3.62
C SER A 72 6.29 12.10 3.40
N LEU A 73 6.08 11.67 2.14
CA LEU A 73 5.11 10.63 1.79
C LEU A 73 5.49 9.28 2.42
N LEU A 74 6.74 8.87 2.30
CA LEU A 74 7.23 7.61 2.84
C LEU A 74 7.17 7.58 4.37
N GLN A 75 7.54 8.69 5.03
CA GLN A 75 7.43 8.82 6.49
C GLN A 75 5.99 8.79 6.98
N ASN A 76 5.03 9.34 6.22
CA ASN A 76 3.62 9.21 6.57
C ASN A 76 3.17 7.74 6.56
N LEU A 77 3.60 6.96 5.56
CA LEU A 77 3.28 5.52 5.51
C LEU A 77 3.86 4.75 6.71
N VAL A 78 5.07 5.11 7.16
CA VAL A 78 5.68 4.55 8.38
C VAL A 78 4.93 5.00 9.63
N LYS A 79 4.65 6.30 9.75
CA LYS A 79 3.95 6.89 10.91
C LYS A 79 2.58 6.26 11.15
N TYR A 80 1.86 5.93 10.09
CA TYR A 80 0.55 5.28 10.18
C TYR A 80 0.62 3.75 10.11
N SER A 81 1.82 3.16 10.24
CA SER A 81 2.02 1.70 10.31
C SER A 81 1.47 0.91 9.11
N PHE A 82 1.52 1.49 7.91
CA PHE A 82 1.23 0.74 6.68
C PHE A 82 2.47 0.02 6.16
N ILE A 83 3.63 0.63 6.39
CA ILE A 83 4.95 0.06 6.11
C ILE A 83 5.82 0.27 7.34
N GLU A 84 6.90 -0.49 7.43
CA GLU A 84 7.94 -0.28 8.43
C GLU A 84 9.29 -0.03 7.75
N ARG A 85 10.18 0.65 8.48
CA ARG A 85 11.58 0.79 8.11
C ARG A 85 12.41 -0.09 9.03
N THR A 86 13.14 -1.04 8.45
CA THR A 86 14.00 -1.95 9.21
C THR A 86 15.26 -1.25 9.72
N GLU A 87 15.99 -1.91 10.62
CA GLU A 87 17.29 -1.44 11.11
C GLU A 87 18.32 -1.26 9.99
N LYS A 88 18.21 -2.04 8.91
CA LYS A 88 19.05 -1.92 7.70
C LYS A 88 18.63 -0.76 6.79
N GLY A 89 17.59 -0.03 7.15
CA GLY A 89 17.04 1.09 6.37
C GLY A 89 16.14 0.67 5.21
N GLU A 90 15.73 -0.61 5.13
CA GLU A 90 14.82 -1.13 4.12
C GLU A 90 13.35 -0.87 4.49
N TYR A 91 12.48 -0.73 3.49
CA TYR A 91 11.04 -0.57 3.67
C TYR A 91 10.30 -1.85 3.28
N ARG A 92 9.33 -2.25 4.10
CA ARG A 92 8.49 -3.43 3.85
C ARG A 92 7.04 -3.23 4.32
N PRO A 93 6.06 -3.89 3.69
CA PRO A 93 4.69 -3.93 4.21
C PRO A 93 4.67 -4.50 5.62
N ILE A 94 3.86 -3.92 6.51
CA ILE A 94 3.55 -4.55 7.81
C ILE A 94 2.53 -5.67 7.60
N GLU A 95 1.51 -5.40 6.78
CA GLU A 95 0.42 -6.33 6.49
C GLU A 95 0.64 -7.08 5.16
N ASN A 96 0.48 -8.41 5.18
CA ASN A 96 0.57 -9.26 3.99
C ASN A 96 -0.53 -8.96 2.95
N LEU A 97 -1.63 -8.34 3.38
CA LEU A 97 -2.75 -7.96 2.53
C LEU A 97 -2.52 -6.64 1.78
N LEU A 98 -1.45 -5.90 2.09
CA LEU A 98 -1.14 -4.62 1.46
C LEU A 98 -1.16 -4.69 -0.08
N PRO A 99 -0.57 -5.70 -0.76
CA PRO A 99 -0.61 -5.78 -2.22
C PRO A 99 -2.04 -5.86 -2.80
N LYS A 100 -2.98 -6.50 -2.09
CA LYS A 100 -4.38 -6.57 -2.52
C LYS A 100 -5.05 -5.20 -2.42
N ALA A 101 -4.87 -4.50 -1.29
CA ALA A 101 -5.39 -3.15 -1.11
C ALA A 101 -4.82 -2.16 -2.15
N VAL A 102 -3.51 -2.24 -2.42
CA VAL A 102 -2.84 -1.39 -3.43
C VAL A 102 -3.39 -1.65 -4.83
N LYS A 103 -3.73 -2.89 -5.18
CA LYS A 103 -4.37 -3.22 -6.46
C LYS A 103 -5.73 -2.52 -6.61
N ILE A 104 -6.53 -2.47 -5.55
CA ILE A 104 -7.82 -1.77 -5.53
C ILE A 104 -7.62 -0.26 -5.70
N LEU A 105 -6.73 0.34 -4.90
CA LEU A 105 -6.43 1.77 -4.98
C LEU A 105 -5.89 2.17 -6.36
N ARG A 106 -5.04 1.33 -6.97
CA ARG A 106 -4.53 1.56 -8.33
C ARG A 106 -5.65 1.58 -9.35
N SER A 107 -6.61 0.67 -9.27
CA SER A 107 -7.78 0.68 -10.16
C SER A 107 -8.65 1.93 -9.95
N LYS A 108 -8.79 2.40 -8.71
CA LYS A 108 -9.57 3.58 -8.35
C LYS A 108 -8.95 4.90 -8.82
N TYR A 109 -7.62 5.02 -8.72
CA TYR A 109 -6.89 6.24 -9.07
C TYR A 109 -6.16 6.15 -10.42
N LYS A 110 -6.56 5.21 -11.29
CA LYS A 110 -6.14 5.20 -12.70
C LYS A 110 -6.55 6.54 -13.33
N THR A 111 -5.57 7.43 -13.49
CA THR A 111 -5.67 8.71 -14.20
C THR A 111 -4.45 8.88 -15.08
#